data_AF-A0A7U9RFR1-F1
#
_entry.id   AF-A0A7U9RFR1-F1
#
_cell.length_a   1.000
_cell.length_b   1.000
_cell.length_c   1.000
_cell.angle_alpha   90.00
_cell.angle_beta   90.00
_cell.angle_gamma   90.00
#
_symmetry.space_group_name_H-M   'P 1'
#
loop_
_entity.id
_entity.type
_entity.pdbx_description
1 polymer ?
#
loop_
_entity_poly.entity_id
_entity_poly.type
_entity_poly.pdbx_seq_one_letter_code
_entity_poly.pdbx_strand_id
1 'polypeptide(L)'
;MAELDMALVQMKGLKCRIDDILNVTTYDEHADLRGLHADRKDSDQLFQLRELQKIMRKLADIGGSIEYLFRPVQETSTLHKDENGEYRTEKGFYYRSGSLIEVLLQGDTNEAACWVQTKVEHDGEDYYLAGYEDIPMEGLRVRVRQGIQMEGE
;
A
#
# COMPACT_ATOMS: atom_id res chain seq x y z
N MET A 1 -24.01 1.20 -16.72
CA MET A 1 -22.60 1.09 -16.30
C MET A 1 -22.56 1.35 -14.80
N ALA A 2 -21.65 0.72 -14.06
CA ALA A 2 -21.48 1.02 -12.64
C ALA A 2 -20.57 2.26 -12.51
N GLU A 3 -21.00 3.25 -11.74
CA GLU A 3 -20.21 4.44 -11.41
C GLU A 3 -19.10 4.09 -10.41
N LEU A 4 -17.98 4.83 -10.48
CA LEU A 4 -16.83 4.63 -9.59
C LEU A 4 -17.22 4.68 -8.11
N ASP A 5 -18.07 5.63 -7.73
CA ASP A 5 -18.53 5.78 -6.34
C ASP A 5 -19.27 4.54 -5.83
N MET A 6 -20.06 3.89 -6.67
CA MET A 6 -20.74 2.65 -6.30
C MET A 6 -19.72 1.52 -6.07
N ALA A 7 -18.69 1.43 -6.91
CA ALA A 7 -17.61 0.46 -6.73
C ALA A 7 -16.82 0.72 -5.42
N LEU A 8 -16.52 1.99 -5.12
CA LEU A 8 -15.84 2.38 -3.89
C LEU A 8 -16.65 2.06 -2.63
N VAL A 9 -17.97 2.22 -2.65
CA VAL A 9 -18.85 1.78 -1.55
C VAL A 9 -18.76 0.26 -1.34
N GLN A 10 -18.76 -0.53 -2.43
CA GLN A 10 -18.59 -1.97 -2.33
C GLN A 10 -17.20 -2.35 -1.78
N MET A 11 -16.14 -1.64 -2.14
CA MET A 11 -14.79 -1.88 -1.62
C MET A 11 -14.72 -1.64 -0.11
N LYS A 12 -15.36 -0.58 0.41
CA LYS A 12 -15.45 -0.36 1.87
C LYS A 12 -16.18 -1.52 2.57
N GLY A 13 -17.29 -1.98 2.00
CA GLY A 13 -18.02 -3.14 2.52
C GLY A 13 -17.18 -4.42 2.49
N LEU A 14 -16.39 -4.62 1.44
CA LEU A 14 -15.47 -5.76 1.32
C LEU A 14 -14.39 -5.72 2.41
N LYS A 15 -13.80 -4.55 2.71
CA LYS A 15 -12.81 -4.42 3.80
C LYS A 15 -13.36 -4.90 5.13
N CYS A 16 -14.57 -4.48 5.50
CA CYS A 16 -15.19 -4.94 6.74
C CYS A 16 -15.33 -6.47 6.78
N ARG A 17 -15.77 -7.08 5.67
CA ARG A 17 -15.89 -8.55 5.58
C ARG A 17 -14.53 -9.26 5.65
N ILE A 18 -13.49 -8.68 5.04
CA ILE A 18 -12.13 -9.20 5.14
C ILE A 18 -11.69 -9.18 6.61
N ASP A 19 -11.86 -8.05 7.30
CA ASP A 19 -11.48 -7.90 8.71
C ASP A 19 -12.22 -8.91 9.59
N ASP A 20 -13.52 -9.10 9.38
CA ASP A 20 -14.31 -10.11 10.10
C ASP A 20 -13.76 -11.53 9.89
N ILE A 21 -13.41 -11.88 8.65
CA ILE A 21 -12.86 -13.20 8.29
C ILE A 21 -11.48 -13.42 8.93
N LEU A 22 -10.59 -12.42 8.84
CA LEU A 22 -9.25 -12.51 9.44
C LEU A 22 -9.35 -12.70 10.96
N ASN A 23 -10.23 -11.95 11.62
CA ASN A 23 -10.49 -12.10 13.05
C ASN A 23 -11.00 -13.50 13.42
N VAL A 24 -12.01 -14.04 12.71
CA VAL A 24 -12.58 -15.36 13.00
C VAL A 24 -11.58 -16.49 12.74
N THR A 25 -10.71 -16.33 11.73
CA THR A 25 -9.66 -17.30 11.43
C THR A 25 -8.43 -17.17 12.33
N THR A 26 -8.46 -16.27 13.31
CA THR A 26 -7.31 -15.94 14.17
C THR A 26 -6.06 -15.55 13.39
N TYR A 27 -6.25 -14.97 12.20
CA TYR A 27 -5.16 -14.48 11.38
C TYR A 27 -4.73 -13.11 11.92
N ASP A 28 -3.65 -13.12 12.69
CA ASP A 28 -3.11 -11.97 13.39
C ASP A 28 -1.85 -11.40 12.71
N GLU A 29 -1.17 -10.50 13.42
CA GLU A 29 0.09 -9.87 13.02
C GLU A 29 1.24 -10.84 12.73
N HIS A 30 1.14 -12.10 13.19
CA HIS A 30 2.11 -13.15 12.89
C HIS A 30 1.80 -13.89 11.57
N ALA A 31 0.76 -13.46 10.84
CA ALA A 31 0.36 -13.99 9.55
C ALA A 31 0.15 -15.53 9.55
N ASP A 32 -0.35 -16.05 10.67
CA ASP A 32 -0.60 -17.46 10.85
C ASP A 32 -2.02 -17.76 11.33
N LEU A 33 -2.34 -19.05 11.44
CA LEU A 33 -3.67 -19.55 11.79
C LEU A 33 -3.61 -20.36 13.09
N ARG A 34 -2.69 -20.04 14.00
CA ARG A 34 -2.42 -20.89 15.19
C ARG A 34 -3.62 -21.01 16.13
N GLY A 35 -4.54 -20.06 16.11
CA GLY A 35 -5.78 -20.14 16.88
C GLY A 35 -6.83 -21.10 16.29
N LEU A 36 -6.65 -21.58 15.06
CA LEU A 36 -7.52 -22.61 14.48
C LEU A 36 -7.09 -24.02 14.93
N HIS A 37 -8.05 -24.75 15.48
CA HIS A 37 -7.87 -26.15 15.83
C HIS A 37 -8.02 -27.04 14.58
N ALA A 38 -6.98 -27.81 14.26
CA ALA A 38 -7.00 -28.81 13.19
C ALA A 38 -6.31 -30.11 13.67
N ASP A 39 -6.85 -31.26 13.27
CA ASP A 39 -6.21 -32.55 13.54
C ASP A 39 -4.95 -32.70 12.68
N ARG A 40 -3.80 -32.78 13.34
CA ARG A 40 -2.48 -32.92 12.67
C ARG A 40 -2.22 -34.30 12.10
N LYS A 41 -3.11 -35.28 12.31
CA LYS A 41 -3.04 -36.62 11.72
C LYS A 41 -3.97 -36.79 10.52
N ASP A 42 -4.86 -35.84 10.30
CA ASP A 42 -5.79 -35.82 9.18
C ASP A 42 -5.17 -35.04 8.01
N SER A 43 -4.88 -35.74 6.91
CA SER A 43 -4.28 -35.14 5.72
C SER A 43 -5.16 -34.08 5.07
N ASP A 44 -6.49 -34.25 5.13
CA ASP A 44 -7.43 -33.34 4.49
C ASP A 44 -7.50 -32.03 5.27
N GLN A 45 -7.52 -32.10 6.60
CA GLN A 45 -7.46 -30.92 7.47
C GLN A 45 -6.13 -30.17 7.35
N LEU A 46 -5.00 -30.88 7.22
CA LEU A 46 -3.70 -30.26 6.98
C LEU A 46 -3.65 -29.53 5.62
N PHE A 47 -4.23 -30.13 4.57
CA PHE A 47 -4.36 -29.49 3.27
C PHE A 47 -5.22 -28.23 3.36
N GLN A 48 -6.40 -28.33 3.98
CA GLN A 48 -7.30 -27.20 4.17
C GLN A 48 -6.64 -26.03 4.91
N LEU A 49 -5.92 -26.31 6.01
CA LEU A 49 -5.21 -25.28 6.78
C LEU A 49 -4.16 -24.56 5.93
N ARG A 50 -3.40 -25.30 5.13
CA ARG A 50 -2.37 -24.74 4.24
C ARG A 50 -2.98 -23.86 3.16
N GLU A 51 -4.06 -24.30 2.52
CA GLU A 51 -4.73 -23.50 1.49
C GLU A 51 -5.42 -22.27 2.12
N LEU A 52 -6.02 -22.42 3.30
CA LEU A 52 -6.62 -21.32 4.04
C LEU A 52 -5.58 -20.26 4.38
N GLN A 53 -4.37 -20.63 4.83
CA GLN A 53 -3.31 -19.67 5.12
C GLN A 53 -2.91 -18.86 3.88
N LYS A 54 -2.83 -19.50 2.71
CA LYS A 54 -2.54 -18.79 1.44
C LYS A 54 -3.66 -17.81 1.08
N ILE A 55 -4.91 -18.20 1.31
CA ILE A 55 -6.07 -17.34 1.06
C ILE A 55 -6.05 -16.15 2.01
N MET A 56 -5.85 -16.37 3.31
CA MET A 56 -5.83 -15.30 4.31
C MET A 56 -4.75 -14.26 4.03
N ARG A 57 -3.56 -14.69 3.60
CA ARG A 57 -2.51 -13.77 3.16
C ARG A 57 -2.98 -12.83 2.05
N LYS A 58 -3.60 -13.38 1.00
CA LYS A 58 -4.13 -12.58 -0.11
C LYS A 58 -5.26 -11.65 0.34
N LEU A 59 -6.11 -12.10 1.26
CA LEU A 59 -7.18 -11.25 1.82
C LEU A 59 -6.60 -10.11 2.65
N ALA A 60 -5.56 -10.37 3.45
CA ALA A 60 -4.86 -9.34 4.21
C ALA A 60 -4.21 -8.30 3.27
N ASP A 61 -3.54 -8.74 2.21
CA ASP A 61 -2.95 -7.84 1.19
C ASP A 61 -4.02 -6.96 0.52
N ILE A 62 -5.15 -7.55 0.15
CA ILE A 62 -6.30 -6.81 -0.42
C ILE A 62 -6.88 -5.85 0.62
N GLY A 63 -7.03 -6.30 1.87
CA GLY A 63 -7.51 -5.49 2.98
C GLY A 63 -6.64 -4.24 3.18
N GLY A 64 -5.32 -4.40 3.24
CA GLY A 64 -4.37 -3.30 3.33
C GLY A 64 -4.43 -2.36 2.13
N SER A 65 -4.59 -2.90 0.92
CA SER A 65 -4.75 -2.10 -0.31
C SER A 65 -6.02 -1.25 -0.27
N ILE A 66 -7.15 -1.82 0.18
CA ILE A 66 -8.41 -1.09 0.33
C ILE A 66 -8.29 -0.03 1.42
N GLU A 67 -7.68 -0.37 2.56
CA GLU A 67 -7.45 0.58 3.64
C GLU A 67 -6.63 1.78 3.13
N TYR A 68 -5.53 1.50 2.43
CA TYR A 68 -4.67 2.54 1.87
C TYR A 68 -5.42 3.46 0.91
N LEU A 69 -6.19 2.90 -0.02
CA LEU A 69 -7.00 3.66 -0.98
C LEU A 69 -7.90 4.69 -0.29
N PHE A 70 -8.46 4.33 0.86
CA PHE A 70 -9.38 5.18 1.63
C PHE A 70 -8.71 6.02 2.72
N ARG A 71 -7.40 5.90 2.95
CA ARG A 71 -6.69 6.77 3.89
C ARG A 71 -6.77 8.23 3.44
N PRO A 72 -7.04 9.18 4.35
CA PRO A 72 -7.12 10.58 3.99
C PRO A 72 -5.74 11.12 3.56
N VAL A 73 -5.75 12.03 2.59
CA VAL A 73 -4.57 12.78 2.18
C VAL A 73 -4.29 13.86 3.24
N GLN A 74 -3.12 13.82 3.85
CA GLN A 74 -2.66 14.79 4.87
C GLN A 74 -1.94 15.98 4.25
N GLU A 75 -1.24 15.75 3.15
CA GLU A 75 -0.45 16.76 2.48
C GLU A 75 -0.48 16.54 0.97
N THR A 76 -0.51 17.63 0.22
CA THR A 76 -0.17 17.66 -1.21
C THR A 76 0.79 18.82 -1.41
N SER A 77 1.98 18.56 -1.95
CA SER A 77 3.04 19.55 -2.08
C SER A 77 3.99 19.20 -3.23
N THR A 78 4.97 20.07 -3.46
CA THR A 78 6.04 19.83 -4.43
C THR A 78 7.23 19.23 -3.70
N LEU A 79 7.84 18.21 -4.29
CA LEU A 79 9.01 17.55 -3.73
C LEU A 79 10.26 18.39 -4.01
N HIS A 80 11.11 18.53 -3.00
CA HIS A 80 12.41 19.19 -3.13
C HIS A 80 13.52 18.36 -2.48
N LYS A 81 14.67 18.36 -3.12
CA LYS A 81 15.92 17.76 -2.66
C LYS A 81 16.65 18.77 -1.78
N ASP A 82 17.08 18.34 -0.61
CA ASP A 82 17.87 19.18 0.29
C ASP A 82 19.39 19.05 0.04
N GLU A 83 20.17 19.76 0.85
CA GLU A 83 21.64 19.77 0.76
C GLU A 83 22.29 18.41 1.07
N ASN A 84 21.58 17.52 1.78
CA ASN A 84 22.03 16.15 2.07
C ASN A 84 21.64 15.18 0.96
N GLY A 85 20.94 15.65 -0.07
CA GLY A 85 20.42 14.82 -1.14
C GLY A 85 19.15 14.05 -0.79
N GLU A 86 18.50 14.35 0.34
CA GLU A 86 17.24 13.72 0.73
C GLU A 86 16.05 14.47 0.13
N TYR A 87 15.06 13.71 -0.34
CA TYR A 87 13.83 14.28 -0.87
C TYR A 87 12.79 14.44 0.22
N ARG A 88 12.19 15.64 0.30
CA ARG A 88 11.18 15.92 1.30
C ARG A 88 10.04 16.80 0.78
N THR A 89 8.92 16.75 1.48
CA THR A 89 7.77 17.61 1.24
C THR A 89 7.95 18.97 1.91
N GLU A 90 7.13 19.96 1.52
CA GLU A 90 7.11 21.29 2.14
C GLU A 90 6.86 21.26 3.65
N LYS A 91 6.07 20.31 4.16
CA LYS A 91 5.86 20.12 5.61
C LYS A 91 6.93 19.26 6.29
N GLY A 92 7.97 18.84 5.57
CA GLY A 92 9.12 18.14 6.12
C GLY A 92 8.96 16.61 6.22
N PHE A 93 8.06 15.99 5.44
CA PHE A 93 8.03 14.54 5.31
C PHE A 93 9.19 14.08 4.42
N TYR A 94 10.06 13.21 4.92
CA TYR A 94 11.21 12.69 4.20
C TYR A 94 10.88 11.37 3.51
N TYR A 95 11.29 11.24 2.24
CA TYR A 95 11.24 9.98 1.52
C TYR A 95 12.59 9.27 1.56
N ARG A 96 12.55 7.98 1.85
CA ARG A 96 13.69 7.05 1.88
C ARG A 96 13.37 5.81 1.04
N SER A 97 14.38 4.98 0.77
CA SER A 97 14.16 3.68 0.10
C SER A 97 13.07 2.88 0.82
N GLY A 98 12.14 2.30 0.05
CA GLY A 98 10.96 1.60 0.54
C GLY A 98 9.75 2.48 0.89
N SER A 99 9.90 3.82 0.90
CA SER A 99 8.78 4.73 1.21
C SER A 99 7.73 4.67 0.12
N LEU A 100 6.46 4.54 0.51
CA LEU A 100 5.34 4.70 -0.42
C LEU A 100 5.13 6.18 -0.76
N ILE A 101 4.96 6.47 -2.04
CA ILE A 101 4.76 7.81 -2.57
C ILE A 101 3.61 7.82 -3.57
N GLU A 102 2.76 8.85 -3.51
CA GLU A 102 1.81 9.14 -4.57
C GLU A 102 2.25 10.38 -5.33
N VAL A 103 2.48 10.24 -6.62
CA VAL A 103 2.97 11.29 -7.52
C VAL A 103 1.96 11.57 -8.62
N LEU A 104 1.79 12.85 -8.97
CA LEU A 104 0.95 13.26 -10.08
C LEU A 104 1.74 13.17 -11.38
N LEU A 105 1.40 12.23 -12.25
CA LEU A 105 2.06 12.02 -13.53
C LEU A 105 1.11 12.34 -14.68
N GLN A 106 1.67 12.91 -15.74
CA GLN A 106 0.92 13.15 -16.98
C GLN A 106 0.77 11.82 -17.72
N GLY A 107 -0.47 11.44 -18.02
CA GLY A 107 -0.77 10.26 -18.84
C GLY A 107 -0.49 10.48 -20.32
N ASP A 108 -0.90 9.51 -21.14
CA ASP A 108 -0.79 9.58 -22.60
C ASP A 108 -1.58 10.76 -23.19
N THR A 109 -1.30 11.08 -24.46
CA THR A 109 -1.91 12.21 -25.18
C THR A 109 -3.44 12.22 -25.03
N ASN A 110 -3.97 13.31 -24.46
CA ASN A 110 -5.39 13.58 -24.13
C ASN A 110 -5.92 13.07 -22.78
N GLU A 111 -5.10 12.44 -21.94
CA GLU A 111 -5.52 12.09 -20.57
C GLU A 111 -5.16 13.19 -19.57
N ALA A 112 -6.00 13.34 -18.53
CA ALA A 112 -5.67 14.19 -17.40
C ALA A 112 -4.51 13.56 -16.61
N ALA A 113 -3.65 14.38 -16.01
CA ALA A 113 -2.66 13.88 -15.08
C ALA A 113 -3.34 13.11 -13.94
N CYS A 114 -2.78 11.95 -13.58
CA CYS A 114 -3.35 11.04 -12.59
C CYS A 114 -2.37 10.78 -11.45
N TRP A 115 -2.92 10.52 -10.27
CA TRP A 115 -2.12 10.14 -9.10
C TRP A 115 -1.73 8.68 -9.21
N VAL A 116 -0.43 8.41 -9.23
CA VAL A 116 0.15 7.08 -9.27
C VAL A 116 0.81 6.79 -7.93
N GLN A 117 0.49 5.64 -7.34
CA GLN A 117 1.19 5.12 -6.18
C GLN A 117 2.40 4.29 -6.65
N THR A 118 3.57 4.58 -6.10
CA THR A 118 4.76 3.75 -6.26
C THR A 118 5.62 3.78 -4.99
N LYS A 119 6.84 3.24 -5.07
CA LYS A 119 7.86 3.27 -4.04
C LYS A 119 9.02 4.16 -4.45
N VAL A 120 9.60 4.82 -3.46
CA VAL A 120 10.92 5.44 -3.58
C VAL A 120 11.96 4.36 -3.35
N GLU A 121 12.95 4.28 -4.23
CA GLU A 121 14.11 3.38 -4.09
C GLU A 121 15.40 4.19 -4.25
N HIS A 122 16.54 3.59 -3.91
CA HIS A 122 17.85 4.22 -4.01
C HIS A 122 18.82 3.29 -4.74
N ASP A 123 19.48 3.78 -5.78
CA ASP A 123 20.36 2.96 -6.64
C ASP A 123 21.84 2.97 -6.22
N GLY A 124 22.18 3.83 -5.27
CA GLY A 124 23.55 4.04 -4.80
C GLY A 124 24.06 5.46 -5.10
N GLU A 125 23.44 6.15 -6.04
CA GLU A 125 23.76 7.52 -6.43
C GLU A 125 22.63 8.50 -6.07
N ASP A 126 21.37 8.12 -6.32
CA ASP A 126 20.22 8.96 -6.00
C ASP A 126 18.95 8.15 -5.68
N TYR A 127 17.95 8.86 -5.16
CA TYR A 127 16.59 8.32 -5.03
C TYR A 127 15.82 8.43 -6.35
N TYR A 128 15.02 7.41 -6.62
CA TYR A 128 14.18 7.33 -7.82
C TYR A 128 12.82 6.70 -7.51
N LEU A 129 11.89 6.84 -8.45
CA LEU A 129 10.57 6.22 -8.40
C LEU A 129 10.61 4.85 -9.08
N ALA A 130 10.28 3.78 -8.35
CA ALA A 130 10.24 2.43 -8.92
C ALA A 130 9.22 2.35 -10.08
N GLY A 131 9.68 1.87 -11.24
CA GLY A 131 8.90 1.81 -12.49
C GLY A 131 8.77 3.13 -13.24
N TYR A 132 9.41 4.20 -12.75
CA TYR A 132 9.44 5.53 -13.36
C TYR A 132 10.85 6.14 -13.24
N GLU A 133 11.88 5.32 -13.43
CA GLU A 133 13.29 5.65 -13.22
C GLU A 133 13.75 6.85 -14.05
N ASP A 134 13.15 7.07 -15.23
CA ASP A 134 13.49 8.17 -16.14
C ASP A 134 12.92 9.53 -15.71
N ILE A 135 12.07 9.58 -14.67
CA ILE A 135 11.43 10.80 -14.19
C ILE A 135 12.20 11.34 -12.97
N PRO A 136 12.81 12.54 -13.05
CA PRO A 136 13.52 13.12 -11.91
C PRO A 136 12.54 13.42 -10.78
N MET A 137 12.91 13.05 -9.55
CA MET A 137 12.07 13.26 -8.37
C MET A 137 11.91 14.74 -7.99
N GLU A 138 12.90 15.58 -8.30
CA GLU A 138 12.88 17.01 -8.00
C GLU A 138 11.73 17.73 -8.70
N GLY A 139 10.96 18.52 -7.95
CA GLY A 139 9.86 19.30 -8.49
C GLY A 139 8.59 18.50 -8.77
N LEU A 140 8.55 17.20 -8.47
CA LEU A 140 7.34 16.40 -8.65
C LEU A 140 6.26 16.80 -7.65
N ARG A 141 5.01 16.82 -8.12
CA ARG A 141 3.87 17.05 -7.25
C ARG A 141 3.45 15.74 -6.60
N VAL A 142 3.49 15.70 -5.27
CA VAL A 142 3.30 14.50 -4.47
C VAL A 142 2.19 14.69 -3.45
N ARG A 143 1.65 13.58 -2.93
CA ARG A 143 0.74 13.63 -1.78
C ARG A 143 1.04 12.52 -0.78
N VAL A 144 0.87 12.84 0.50
CA VAL A 144 1.11 11.95 1.64
C VAL A 144 -0.23 11.61 2.27
N ARG A 145 -0.45 10.32 2.55
CA ARG A 145 -1.63 9.84 3.27
C ARG A 145 -1.33 9.58 4.74
N GLN A 146 -2.37 9.67 5.57
CA GLN A 146 -2.27 9.37 7.00
C GLN A 146 -1.75 7.97 7.27
N GLY A 147 -0.91 7.81 8.30
CA GLY A 147 -0.40 6.50 8.72
C GLY A 147 0.69 5.93 7.81
N ILE A 148 1.27 6.73 6.90
CA ILE A 148 2.60 6.45 6.33
C ILE A 148 3.62 6.89 7.39
N GLN A 149 3.73 6.11 8.48
CA GLN A 149 4.89 6.14 9.36
C GLN A 149 5.66 4.87 9.05
N MET A 150 6.92 5.02 8.68
CA MET A 150 7.85 3.90 8.61
C MET A 150 7.96 3.34 10.03
N GLU A 151 7.53 2.10 10.24
CA GLU A 151 8.12 1.30 11.31
C GLU A 151 9.62 1.21 11.00
N GLY A 152 10.41 1.76 11.91
CA GLY A 152 11.85 1.89 11.75
C GLY A 152 12.48 2.19 13.09
N GLU A 153 12.51 1.18 13.95
CA GLU A 153 13.67 0.86 14.81
C GLU A 153 13.85 -0.67 14.84
#